data_AF-A0A9D9DK14-F1
#
_entry.id   AF-A0A9D9DK14-F1
#
_cell.length_a   1.000
_cell.length_b   1.000
_cell.length_c   1.000
_cell.angle_alpha   90.00
_cell.angle_beta   90.00
_cell.angle_gamma   90.00
#
_symmetry.space_group_name_H-M   'P 1'
#
loop_
_entity.id
_entity.type
_entity.pdbx_description
1 polymer ?
#
loop_
_entity_poly.entity_id
_entity_poly.type
_entity_poly.pdbx_seq_one_letter_code
_entity_poly.pdbx_strand_id
1 'polypeptide(L)'
;MASLRRIKKDVVYMVNEVISDCWMYAYLHDDGDLEAAGKIISDAIAMGEDLFDKINSYPREGARAYFNEVGKELSVRTDELFKRVSALSRK
;
A
#
# COMPACT_ATOMS: atom_id res chain seq x y z
N MET A 1 -7.61 11.91 -16.32
CA MET A 1 -8.10 12.75 -15.20
C MET A 1 -8.08 11.90 -13.93
N ALA A 2 -7.43 12.35 -12.86
CA ALA A 2 -7.52 11.68 -11.56
C ALA A 2 -8.95 11.86 -11.02
N SER A 3 -9.67 10.77 -10.84
CA SER A 3 -11.04 10.76 -10.33
C SER A 3 -11.08 9.94 -9.04
N LEU A 4 -12.07 10.22 -8.18
CA LEU A 4 -12.30 9.51 -6.92
C LEU A 4 -12.26 7.98 -7.10
N ARG A 5 -12.90 7.48 -8.16
CA ARG A 5 -12.92 6.05 -8.48
C ARG A 5 -11.52 5.52 -8.83
N ARG A 6 -10.72 6.30 -9.55
CA ARG A 6 -9.37 5.88 -9.97
C ARG A 6 -8.44 5.80 -8.76
N ILE A 7 -8.36 6.84 -7.95
CA ILE A 7 -7.45 6.84 -6.79
C ILE A 7 -7.79 5.73 -5.78
N LYS A 8 -9.08 5.44 -5.55
CA LYS A 8 -9.49 4.29 -4.73
C LYS A 8 -9.02 2.95 -5.30
N LYS A 9 -9.13 2.78 -6.62
CA LYS A 9 -8.62 1.57 -7.29
C LYS A 9 -7.10 1.47 -7.18
N ASP A 10 -6.39 2.58 -7.32
CA ASP A 10 -4.94 2.61 -7.20
C ASP A 10 -4.49 2.20 -5.79
N VAL A 11 -5.17 2.68 -4.73
CA VAL A 11 -4.92 2.24 -3.34
C VAL A 11 -5.15 0.74 -3.17
N VAL A 12 -6.32 0.24 -3.58
CA VAL A 12 -6.64 -1.21 -3.49
C VAL A 12 -5.63 -2.05 -4.26
N TYR A 13 -5.23 -1.59 -5.45
CA TYR A 13 -4.24 -2.27 -6.26
C TYR A 13 -2.90 -2.38 -5.53
N MET A 14 -2.35 -1.26 -5.06
CA MET A 14 -1.05 -1.23 -4.39
C MET A 14 -1.03 -2.03 -3.08
N VAL A 15 -2.09 -1.97 -2.29
CA VAL A 15 -2.21 -2.78 -1.05
C VAL A 15 -2.20 -4.27 -1.39
N ASN A 16 -2.94 -4.70 -2.42
CA ASN A 16 -2.95 -6.11 -2.83
C ASN A 16 -1.59 -6.57 -3.36
N GLU A 17 -0.86 -5.72 -4.10
CA GLU A 17 0.49 -6.05 -4.58
C GLU A 17 1.45 -6.27 -3.40
N VAL A 18 1.45 -5.40 -2.38
CA VAL A 18 2.28 -5.59 -1.17
C VAL A 18 1.92 -6.90 -0.44
N ILE A 19 0.63 -7.21 -0.32
CA ILE A 19 0.16 -8.45 0.31
C ILE A 19 0.59 -9.67 -0.51
N SER A 20 0.48 -9.60 -1.83
CA SER A 20 0.92 -10.65 -2.75
C SER A 20 2.41 -10.94 -2.60
N ASP A 21 3.24 -9.90 -2.52
CA ASP A 21 4.68 -10.05 -2.32
C ASP A 21 5.02 -10.67 -0.96
N CYS A 22 4.27 -10.34 0.11
CA CYS A 22 4.44 -10.98 1.40
C CYS A 22 4.09 -12.48 1.35
N TRP A 23 3.04 -12.85 0.62
CA TRP A 23 2.70 -14.26 0.40
C TRP A 23 3.73 -14.98 -0.47
N MET A 24 4.26 -14.31 -1.50
CA MET A 24 5.33 -14.85 -2.33
C MET A 24 6.59 -15.12 -1.50
N TYR A 25 6.97 -14.21 -0.61
CA TYR A 25 8.04 -14.41 0.35
C TYR A 25 7.79 -15.68 1.21
N ALA A 26 6.62 -15.78 1.82
CA ALA A 26 6.24 -16.92 2.65
C ALA A 26 6.26 -18.26 1.89
N TYR A 27 5.88 -18.24 0.62
CA TYR A 27 5.89 -19.44 -0.23
C TYR A 27 7.30 -19.87 -0.65
N LEU A 28 8.20 -18.92 -0.85
CA LEU A 28 9.56 -19.20 -1.31
C LEU A 28 10.53 -19.53 -0.16
N HIS A 29 10.17 -19.23 1.10
CA HIS A 29 11.07 -19.33 2.25
C HIS A 29 10.36 -20.12 3.37
N ASP A 30 10.49 -21.46 3.36
CA ASP A 30 9.84 -22.38 4.30
C ASP A 30 10.20 -22.12 5.78
N ASP A 31 11.36 -21.52 6.04
CA ASP A 31 11.88 -21.11 7.35
C ASP A 31 11.91 -19.58 7.52
N GLY A 32 11.26 -18.85 6.61
CA GLY A 32 11.18 -17.39 6.61
C GLY A 32 10.42 -16.82 7.79
N ASP A 33 10.63 -15.53 8.07
CA ASP A 33 9.96 -14.81 9.15
C ASP A 33 8.52 -14.46 8.76
N LEU A 34 7.61 -15.44 8.90
CA LEU A 34 6.20 -15.31 8.57
C LEU A 34 5.49 -14.27 9.44
N GLU A 35 5.95 -14.06 10.67
CA GLU A 35 5.39 -13.05 11.57
C GLU A 35 5.71 -11.65 11.05
N ALA A 36 6.96 -11.41 10.62
CA ALA A 36 7.34 -10.14 10.01
C ALA A 36 6.58 -9.88 8.71
N ALA A 37 6.40 -10.89 7.84
CA ALA A 37 5.57 -10.77 6.65
C ALA A 37 4.10 -10.45 6.99
N GLY A 38 3.53 -11.13 7.99
CA GLY A 38 2.18 -10.86 8.50
C GLY A 38 2.02 -9.43 9.02
N LYS A 39 3.04 -8.90 9.72
CA LYS A 39 3.03 -7.50 10.18
C LYS A 39 3.05 -6.51 9.01
N ILE A 40 3.82 -6.78 7.95
CA ILE A 40 3.81 -5.93 6.75
C ILE A 40 2.42 -5.93 6.10
N ILE A 41 1.75 -7.08 6.04
CA ILE A 41 0.37 -7.18 5.54
C ILE A 41 -0.57 -6.30 6.39
N SER A 42 -0.51 -6.40 7.72
CA SER A 42 -1.33 -5.54 8.60
C SER A 42 -1.06 -4.06 8.39
N ASP A 43 0.21 -3.66 8.27
CA ASP A 43 0.59 -2.27 8.02
C ASP A 43 0.11 -1.78 6.64
N ALA A 44 0.10 -2.65 5.62
CA ALA A 44 -0.43 -2.33 4.29
C ALA A 44 -1.95 -2.08 4.32
N ILE A 45 -2.70 -2.91 5.07
CA ILE A 45 -4.15 -2.74 5.25
C ILE A 45 -4.43 -1.42 5.98
N ALA A 46 -3.75 -1.16 7.10
CA ALA A 46 -3.92 0.08 7.85
C ALA A 46 -3.55 1.33 7.02
N MET A 47 -2.52 1.24 6.19
CA MET A 47 -2.18 2.29 5.22
C MET A 47 -3.30 2.51 4.20
N GLY A 48 -3.88 1.43 3.68
CA GLY A 48 -5.04 1.50 2.79
C GLY A 48 -6.24 2.20 3.43
N GLU A 49 -6.60 1.83 4.66
CA GLU A 49 -7.70 2.44 5.42
C GLU A 49 -7.50 3.95 5.61
N ASP A 50 -6.32 4.37 6.08
CA ASP A 50 -5.97 5.80 6.24
C ASP A 50 -6.07 6.57 4.92
N LEU A 51 -5.55 6.01 3.82
CA LEU A 51 -5.67 6.63 2.51
C LEU A 51 -7.12 6.69 2.02
N PHE A 52 -7.94 5.68 2.31
CA PHE A 52 -9.37 5.70 1.99
C PHE A 52 -10.11 6.82 2.74
N ASP A 53 -9.82 7.01 4.02
CA ASP A 53 -10.40 8.08 4.83
C ASP A 53 -10.01 9.46 4.28
N LYS A 54 -8.72 9.66 3.97
CA LYS A 54 -8.24 10.87 3.30
C LYS A 54 -8.97 11.10 1.98
N ILE A 55 -9.01 10.09 1.11
CA ILE A 55 -9.69 10.15 -0.19
C ILE A 55 -11.17 10.51 -0.05
N ASN A 56 -11.86 9.98 0.97
CA ASN A 56 -13.28 10.26 1.22
C ASN A 56 -13.52 11.66 1.81
N SER A 57 -12.53 12.21 2.51
CA SER A 57 -12.56 13.57 3.10
C SER A 57 -12.17 14.69 2.12
N TYR A 58 -12.06 14.38 0.83
CA TYR A 58 -11.56 15.31 -0.19
C TYR A 58 -12.35 16.64 -0.27
N PRO A 59 -11.67 17.76 -0.57
CA PRO A 59 -12.34 19.06 -0.73
C PRO A 59 -13.13 19.12 -2.05
N ARG A 60 -14.27 19.83 -2.05
CA ARG A 60 -15.08 20.03 -3.27
C ARG A 60 -14.33 20.81 -4.34
N GLU A 61 -13.59 21.84 -3.94
CA GLU A 61 -12.69 22.59 -4.81
C GLU A 61 -11.29 21.97 -4.78
N GLY A 62 -10.59 21.95 -5.92
CA GLY A 62 -9.23 21.41 -5.95
C GLY A 62 -9.10 19.89 -5.82
N ALA A 63 -10.20 19.13 -5.87
CA ALA A 63 -10.22 17.66 -5.71
C ALA A 63 -9.16 16.93 -6.55
N ARG A 64 -8.91 17.38 -7.78
CA ARG A 64 -7.89 16.78 -8.66
C ARG A 64 -6.47 16.93 -8.11
N ALA A 65 -6.13 18.09 -7.57
CA ALA A 65 -4.83 18.32 -6.96
C ALA A 65 -4.68 17.46 -5.71
N TYR A 66 -5.72 17.42 -4.87
CA TYR A 66 -5.78 16.58 -3.68
C TYR A 66 -5.56 15.09 -4.00
N PHE A 67 -6.27 14.53 -4.99
CA PHE A 67 -6.06 13.13 -5.39
C PHE A 67 -4.67 12.85 -5.95
N ASN A 68 -4.03 13.83 -6.60
CA ASN A 68 -2.64 13.66 -7.05
C ASN A 68 -1.66 13.65 -5.87
N GLU A 69 -1.89 14.45 -4.84
CA GLU A 69 -1.08 14.46 -3.62
C GLU A 69 -1.21 13.14 -2.85
N VAL A 70 -2.45 12.66 -2.66
CA VAL A 70 -2.70 11.33 -2.09
C VAL A 70 -2.04 10.24 -2.93
N GLY A 71 -2.07 10.35 -4.26
CA GLY A 71 -1.38 9.41 -5.15
C GLY A 71 0.14 9.38 -4.95
N LYS A 72 0.77 10.54 -4.70
CA LYS A 72 2.20 10.61 -4.34
C LYS A 72 2.46 9.97 -2.98
N GLU A 73 1.61 10.25 -2.00
CA GLU A 73 1.71 9.64 -0.67
C GLU A 73 1.61 8.11 -0.76
N LEU A 74 0.64 7.59 -1.52
CA LEU A 74 0.49 6.17 -1.81
C LEU A 74 1.78 5.58 -2.37
N SER A 75 2.37 6.18 -3.40
CA SER A 75 3.61 5.68 -4.01
C SER A 75 4.77 5.62 -3.00
N VAL A 76 4.96 6.67 -2.19
CA VAL A 76 6.04 6.70 -1.20
C VAL A 76 5.84 5.63 -0.12
N ARG A 77 4.64 5.54 0.45
CA ARG A 77 4.35 4.59 1.53
C ARG A 77 4.39 3.13 1.04
N THR A 78 3.96 2.89 -0.19
CA THR A 78 4.03 1.54 -0.78
C THR A 78 5.48 1.15 -1.07
N ASP A 79 6.32 2.07 -1.55
CA ASP A 79 7.77 1.84 -1.73
C ASP A 79 8.48 1.50 -0.41
N GLU A 80 8.09 2.13 0.70
CA GLU A 80 8.60 1.78 2.03
C GLU A 80 8.19 0.35 2.46
N LEU A 81 6.96 -0.07 2.17
CA LEU A 81 6.51 -1.44 2.45
C LEU A 81 7.25 -2.45 1.58
N PHE A 82 7.43 -2.21 0.28
CA PHE A 82 8.19 -3.08 -0.60
C PHE A 82 9.65 -3.22 -0.20
N LYS A 83 10.28 -2.14 0.28
CA LYS A 83 11.63 -2.20 0.87
C LYS A 83 11.68 -3.11 2.09
N ARG A 84 10.66 -3.08 2.94
CA ARG A 84 10.56 -3.97 4.10
C ARG A 84 10.42 -5.43 3.68
N VAL A 85 9.57 -5.74 2.69
CA VAL A 85 9.45 -7.11 2.15
C VAL A 85 10.78 -7.56 1.56
N SER A 86 11.40 -6.72 0.72
CA SER A 86 12.70 -7.02 0.11
C SER A 86 13.81 -7.27 1.12
N ALA A 87 13.75 -6.63 2.29
CA ALA A 87 14.72 -6.83 3.36
C ALA A 87 14.57 -8.18 4.06
N LEU A 88 13.38 -8.81 4.00
CA LEU A 88 13.17 -10.16 4.56
C LEU A 88 13.94 -11.23 3.78
N SER A 89 14.08 -11.08 2.47
CA SER A 89 14.82 -12.02 1.59
C SER A 89 16.33 -11.77 1.49
N ARG A 90 16.84 -10.70 2.11
CA ARG A 90 18.29 -10.37 2.06
C ARG A 90 19.09 -10.97 3.21
N LYS A 91 18.48 -11.83 4.03
CA LYS A 91 19.14 -12.56 5.10
C LYS A 91 19.58 -13.93 4.64
#